data_AF-A0A7W4UQ10-F1
#
_entry.id   AF-A0A7W4UQ10-F1
#
_cell.length_a   1.000
_cell.length_b   1.000
_cell.length_c   1.000
_cell.angle_alpha   90.00
_cell.angle_beta   90.00
_cell.angle_gamma   90.00
#
_symmetry.space_group_name_H-M   'P 1'
#
loop_
_entity.id
_entity.type
_entity.pdbx_description
1 polymer ?
#
loop_
_entity_poly.entity_id
_entity_poly.type
_entity_poly.pdbx_seq_one_letter_code
_entity_poly.pdbx_strand_id
1 'polypeptide(L)'
;MTAQSKAFGKRAILSTSQGVLTAVYYSTPDFIPSKLARGVVKTAITLGVTGLAVLEYRDEKQAAVQRGDLLAQPAAQAPGELIGGPSDRNDEPHPAEGRRDGGGTGSQEGFSDFWLSLTPARRAGLSGLGIAGAIATAAGIAAAERGIYRFSERRAERGVVAAHTKTGLVISGLTTLLALIPPPKDK
;
A
#
# COMPACT_ATOMS: atom_id res chain seq x y z
N MET A 1 -0.37 9.45 -27.52
CA MET A 1 0.05 8.49 -26.46
C MET A 1 -1.19 7.96 -25.76
N THR A 2 -1.39 6.64 -25.75
CA THR A 2 -2.60 6.02 -25.20
C THR A 2 -2.53 5.93 -23.67
N ALA A 3 -3.68 5.82 -22.98
CA ALA A 3 -3.71 5.64 -21.52
C ALA A 3 -2.89 4.41 -21.07
N GLN A 4 -2.85 3.38 -21.92
CA GLN A 4 -2.07 2.16 -21.72
C GLN A 4 -0.55 2.41 -21.72
N SER A 5 -0.05 3.30 -22.59
CA SER A 5 1.38 3.64 -22.63
C SER A 5 1.81 4.45 -21.40
N LYS A 6 0.93 5.31 -20.87
CA LYS A 6 1.19 6.04 -19.61
C LYS A 6 1.22 5.11 -18.39
N ALA A 7 0.30 4.14 -18.33
CA ALA A 7 0.23 3.16 -17.25
C ALA A 7 1.47 2.23 -17.25
N PHE A 8 1.91 1.79 -18.44
CA PHE A 8 3.13 1.01 -18.58
C PHE A 8 4.38 1.81 -18.16
N GLY A 9 4.49 3.07 -18.62
CA GLY A 9 5.63 3.94 -18.26
C GLY A 9 5.77 4.17 -16.76
N LYS A 10 4.67 4.45 -16.04
CA LYS A 10 4.70 4.59 -14.58
C LYS A 10 5.15 3.31 -13.87
N ARG A 11 4.66 2.15 -14.33
CA ARG A 11 5.06 0.84 -13.76
C ARG A 11 6.51 0.50 -14.04
N ALA A 12 7.00 0.80 -15.24
CA ALA A 12 8.41 0.62 -15.58
C ALA A 12 9.32 1.47 -14.67
N ILE A 13 8.94 2.71 -14.39
CA ILE A 13 9.69 3.59 -13.48
C ILE A 13 9.68 3.05 -12.05
N LEU A 14 8.50 2.71 -11.52
CA LEU A 14 8.36 2.20 -10.15
C LEU A 14 9.09 0.85 -9.96
N SER A 15 8.90 -0.10 -10.87
CA SER A 15 9.58 -1.40 -10.83
C SER A 15 11.10 -1.26 -10.92
N THR A 16 11.60 -0.39 -11.81
CA THR A 16 13.03 -0.12 -11.93
C THR A 16 13.59 0.51 -10.65
N SER A 17 12.88 1.47 -10.06
CA SER A 17 13.30 2.12 -8.82
C SER A 17 13.40 1.11 -7.66
N GLN A 18 12.47 0.16 -7.59
CA GLN A 18 12.47 -0.90 -6.58
C GLN A 18 13.62 -1.90 -6.80
N GLY A 19 13.91 -2.25 -8.06
CA GLY A 19 15.07 -3.04 -8.42
C GLY A 19 16.38 -2.37 -8.03
N VAL A 20 16.56 -1.09 -8.35
CA VAL A 20 17.75 -0.32 -7.98
C VAL A 20 17.93 -0.26 -6.47
N LEU A 21 16.87 0.03 -5.71
CA LEU A 21 16.93 0.07 -4.26
C LEU A 21 17.35 -1.29 -3.67
N THR A 22 16.83 -2.38 -4.24
CA THR A 22 17.17 -3.76 -3.85
C THR A 22 18.65 -4.06 -4.13
N ALA A 23 19.16 -3.67 -5.30
CA ALA A 23 20.56 -3.85 -5.66
C ALA A 23 21.49 -3.06 -4.72
N VAL A 24 21.15 -1.79 -4.43
CA VAL A 24 21.90 -0.96 -3.48
C VAL A 24 21.92 -1.63 -2.10
N TYR A 25 20.76 -2.06 -1.61
CA TYR A 25 20.64 -2.72 -0.31
C TYR A 25 21.55 -3.95 -0.18
N TYR A 26 21.56 -4.84 -1.18
CA TYR A 26 22.37 -6.06 -1.14
C TYR A 26 23.85 -5.86 -1.52
N SER A 27 24.20 -4.77 -2.21
CA SER A 27 25.59 -4.44 -2.58
C SER A 27 26.36 -3.75 -1.45
N THR A 28 25.66 -3.15 -0.47
CA THR A 28 26.23 -2.52 0.73
C THR A 28 27.46 -3.23 1.34
N PRO A 29 27.50 -4.58 1.46
CA PRO A 29 28.60 -5.29 2.09
C PRO A 29 29.93 -5.18 1.33
N ASP A 30 29.86 -5.09 0.01
CA ASP A 30 31.06 -5.01 -0.84
C ASP A 30 31.71 -3.61 -0.77
N PHE A 31 30.95 -2.57 -0.38
CA PHE A 31 31.43 -1.18 -0.30
C PHE A 31 31.63 -0.67 1.13
N ILE A 32 30.90 -1.22 2.10
CA ILE A 32 30.98 -0.80 3.51
C ILE A 32 31.56 -1.96 4.32
N PRO A 33 32.84 -1.90 4.73
CA PRO A 33 33.46 -2.99 5.48
C PRO A 33 32.97 -3.07 6.95
N SER A 34 32.48 -1.96 7.52
CA SER A 34 31.99 -1.91 8.90
C SER A 34 30.58 -2.49 9.06
N LYS A 35 30.43 -3.47 9.96
CA LYS A 35 29.13 -4.10 10.29
C LYS A 35 28.11 -3.10 10.85
N LEU A 36 28.59 -2.10 11.59
CA LEU A 36 27.74 -1.09 12.25
C LEU A 36 27.20 -0.09 11.22
N ALA A 37 28.05 0.35 10.29
CA ALA A 37 27.64 1.21 9.17
C ALA A 37 26.64 0.52 8.23
N ARG A 38 26.79 -0.79 7.98
CA ARG A 38 25.78 -1.58 7.25
C ARG A 38 24.42 -1.55 7.94
N GLY A 39 24.40 -1.70 9.26
CA GLY A 39 23.16 -1.63 10.06
C GLY A 39 22.47 -0.28 9.93
N VAL A 40 23.22 0.82 10.05
CA VAL A 40 22.68 2.19 9.93
C VAL A 40 22.09 2.43 8.54
N VAL A 41 22.78 2.04 7.46
CA VAL A 41 22.29 2.22 6.09
C VAL A 41 21.00 1.45 5.86
N LYS A 42 20.94 0.19 6.31
CA LYS A 42 19.72 -0.63 6.20
C LYS A 42 18.55 0.00 6.94
N THR A 43 18.77 0.45 8.19
CA THR A 43 17.74 1.11 8.99
C THR A 43 17.27 2.41 8.35
N ALA A 44 18.18 3.23 7.82
CA ALA A 44 17.83 4.47 7.14
C ALA A 44 16.96 4.22 5.90
N ILE A 45 17.29 3.21 5.08
CA ILE A 45 16.49 2.82 3.91
C ILE A 45 15.09 2.35 4.34
N THR A 46 15.01 1.44 5.32
CA THR A 46 13.72 0.93 5.80
C THR A 46 12.84 2.04 6.39
N LEU A 47 13.43 2.93 7.20
CA LEU A 47 12.71 4.08 7.76
C LEU A 47 12.27 5.06 6.67
N GLY A 48 13.11 5.31 5.66
CA GLY A 48 12.76 6.17 4.54
C GLY A 48 11.57 5.64 3.74
N VAL A 49 11.58 4.35 3.39
CA VAL A 49 10.46 3.70 2.67
C VAL A 49 9.19 3.69 3.52
N THR A 50 9.31 3.37 4.80
CA THR A 50 8.16 3.37 5.73
C THR A 50 7.58 4.77 5.89
N GLY A 51 8.44 5.80 6.01
CA GLY A 51 8.03 7.19 6.12
C GLY A 51 7.26 7.67 4.90
N LEU A 52 7.73 7.32 3.70
CA LEU A 52 7.03 7.62 2.44
C LEU A 52 5.63 6.98 2.41
N ALA A 53 5.51 5.71 2.77
CA ALA A 53 4.21 5.02 2.82
C ALA A 53 3.24 5.68 3.83
N VAL A 54 3.74 6.16 4.97
CA VAL A 54 2.93 6.89 5.95
C VAL A 54 2.46 8.23 5.40
N LEU A 55 3.29 8.95 4.64
CA LEU A 55 2.90 10.22 4.02
C LEU A 55 1.81 10.01 2.96
N GLU A 56 1.96 9.01 2.08
CA GLU A 56 0.95 8.66 1.09
C GLU A 56 -0.40 8.33 1.75
N TYR A 57 -0.37 7.52 2.82
CA TYR A 57 -1.58 7.20 3.58
C TYR A 57 -2.25 8.43 4.21
N ARG A 58 -1.45 9.40 4.70
CA ARG A 58 -1.98 10.65 5.25
C ARG A 58 -2.61 11.53 4.18
N ASP A 59 -1.97 11.65 3.02
CA ASP A 59 -2.49 12.43 1.90
C ASP A 59 -3.81 11.85 1.39
N GLU A 60 -3.91 10.53 1.27
CA GLU A 60 -5.17 9.84 0.91
C GLU A 60 -6.28 10.08 1.93
N LYS A 61 -5.97 10.01 3.23
CA LYS A 61 -6.91 10.32 4.31
C LYS A 61 -7.39 11.77 4.24
N GLN A 62 -6.49 12.73 4.01
CA GLN A 62 -6.85 14.14 3.90
C GLN A 62 -7.70 14.44 2.65
N ALA A 63 -7.37 13.81 1.52
CA ALA A 63 -8.17 13.92 0.30
C ALA A 63 -9.58 13.34 0.48
N ALA A 64 -9.73 12.24 1.23
CA ALA A 64 -11.03 11.67 1.56
C ALA A 64 -11.87 12.59 2.45
N VAL A 65 -11.26 13.22 3.47
CA VAL A 65 -11.93 14.20 4.34
C VAL A 65 -12.39 15.42 3.56
N GLN A 66 -11.52 16.01 2.73
CA GLN A 66 -11.88 17.17 1.90
C GLN A 66 -13.01 16.88 0.91
N ARG A 67 -13.06 15.67 0.33
CA ARG A 67 -14.20 15.26 -0.51
C ARG A 67 -15.49 15.11 0.28
N GLY A 68 -15.42 14.61 1.52
CA GLY A 68 -16.57 14.54 2.43
C GLY A 68 -17.12 15.93 2.75
N ASP A 69 -16.26 16.89 3.04
CA ASP A 69 -16.65 18.28 3.34
C ASP A 69 -17.30 18.98 2.13
N LEU A 70 -16.80 18.72 0.92
CA LEU A 70 -17.37 19.25 -0.34
C LEU A 70 -18.74 18.63 -0.66
N LEU A 71 -18.94 17.34 -0.35
CA LEU A 71 -20.23 16.66 -0.52
C LEU A 71 -21.23 16.99 0.60
N ALA A 72 -20.75 17.48 1.75
CA ALA A 72 -21.57 18.01 2.85
C ALA A 72 -22.03 19.47 2.64
N GLN A 73 -21.53 20.16 1.61
CA GLN A 73 -22.01 21.49 1.19
C GLN A 73 -23.07 21.49 0.06
N PRO A 74 -24.26 20.88 0.24
CA PRO A 74 -25.43 21.29 -0.54
C PRO A 74 -26.58 21.65 0.40
N ALA A 75 -26.57 22.85 0.99
CA ALA A 75 -27.77 23.50 1.57
C ALA A 75 -27.54 24.91 2.14
N ALA A 76 -26.30 25.35 2.39
CA ALA A 76 -26.07 26.59 3.14
C ALA A 76 -25.98 27.87 2.30
N GLN A 77 -26.18 27.80 0.97
CA GLN A 77 -26.15 28.98 0.09
C GLN A 77 -27.28 28.93 -0.94
N ALA A 78 -28.50 29.20 -0.47
CA ALA A 78 -29.56 29.79 -1.28
C ALA A 78 -30.06 31.05 -0.54
N PRO A 79 -29.58 32.25 -0.92
CA PRO A 79 -30.10 33.49 -0.35
C PRO A 79 -31.52 33.76 -0.88
N GLY A 80 -32.49 33.62 0.02
CA GLY A 80 -33.76 34.37 0.04
C GLY A 80 -34.72 34.23 -1.13
N GLU A 81 -35.75 33.39 -0.96
CA GLU A 81 -37.05 33.66 -1.58
C GLU A 81 -38.18 33.21 -0.63
N LEU A 82 -38.73 34.17 0.13
CA LEU A 82 -40.08 34.09 0.67
C LEU A 82 -41.05 34.20 -0.51
N ILE A 83 -42.05 33.30 -0.60
CA ILE A 83 -43.47 33.59 -0.97
C ILE A 83 -44.24 32.26 -1.06
N GLY A 84 -45.35 32.15 -0.30
CA GLY A 84 -46.56 31.47 -0.77
C GLY A 84 -46.95 30.09 -0.21
N GLY A 85 -47.61 30.07 0.96
CA GLY A 85 -48.93 29.44 1.17
C GLY A 85 -49.08 27.90 1.23
N PRO A 86 -49.91 27.36 2.17
CA PRO A 86 -50.13 25.91 2.30
C PRO A 86 -51.21 25.43 1.32
N SER A 87 -50.93 24.37 0.56
CA SER A 87 -51.92 23.67 -0.28
C SER A 87 -51.96 22.19 0.11
N ASP A 88 -53.12 21.80 0.64
CA ASP A 88 -53.52 20.44 1.01
C ASP A 88 -53.90 19.64 -0.25
N ARG A 89 -53.52 18.35 -0.27
CA ARG A 89 -53.96 17.25 -1.15
C ARG A 89 -53.69 17.30 -2.67
N ASN A 90 -52.90 16.32 -3.12
CA ASN A 90 -53.35 15.32 -4.09
C ASN A 90 -52.66 13.98 -3.82
N ASP A 91 -53.48 12.95 -3.63
CA ASP A 91 -53.15 11.55 -3.41
C ASP A 91 -52.65 10.88 -4.70
N GLU A 92 -51.46 10.27 -4.68
CA GLU A 92 -51.16 9.08 -5.48
C GLU A 92 -50.25 8.13 -4.67
N PRO A 93 -50.58 6.83 -4.57
CA PRO A 93 -49.71 5.85 -3.94
C PRO A 93 -48.47 5.65 -4.80
N HIS A 94 -47.32 6.11 -4.30
CA HIS A 94 -46.03 5.83 -4.92
C HIS A 94 -45.82 4.30 -5.01
N PRO A 95 -45.57 3.74 -6.21
CA PRO A 95 -45.18 2.34 -6.31
C PRO A 95 -43.86 2.14 -5.57
N ALA A 96 -43.86 1.26 -4.58
CA ALA A 96 -42.68 0.86 -3.84
C ALA A 96 -41.83 -0.10 -4.69
N GLU A 97 -41.18 0.40 -5.74
CA GLU A 97 -40.11 -0.31 -6.43
C GLU A 97 -38.94 0.62 -6.73
N GLY A 98 -37.91 0.42 -5.94
CA GLY A 98 -36.63 1.09 -6.06
C GLY A 98 -35.68 0.46 -5.06
N ARG A 99 -35.50 -0.86 -5.17
CA ARG A 99 -34.37 -1.57 -4.60
C ARG A 99 -33.13 -0.79 -5.07
N ARG A 100 -32.57 0.03 -4.20
CA ARG A 100 -31.25 0.62 -4.43
C ARG A 100 -30.27 -0.52 -4.29
N ASP A 101 -30.00 -1.17 -5.41
CA ASP A 101 -28.80 -1.96 -5.59
C ASP A 101 -27.63 -0.96 -5.55
N GLY A 102 -27.19 -0.66 -4.32
CA GLY A 102 -26.07 0.22 -4.04
C GLY A 102 -24.80 -0.42 -4.57
N GLY A 103 -24.51 -0.15 -5.84
CA GLY A 103 -23.26 -0.48 -6.48
C GLY A 103 -22.09 0.21 -5.78
N GLY A 104 -21.29 -0.58 -5.08
CA GLY A 104 -19.83 -0.49 -5.08
C GLY A 104 -19.18 0.77 -4.49
N THR A 105 -19.14 0.87 -3.16
CA THR A 105 -18.04 1.50 -2.42
C THR A 105 -17.32 0.44 -1.57
N GLY A 106 -16.90 -0.64 -2.22
CA GLY A 106 -16.15 -1.72 -1.58
C GLY A 106 -14.78 -1.25 -1.10
N SER A 107 -14.64 -1.06 0.22
CA SER A 107 -13.51 -1.59 1.01
C SER A 107 -13.41 -0.94 2.41
N GLN A 108 -13.78 0.33 2.60
CA GLN A 108 -13.56 1.03 3.87
C GLN A 108 -14.77 1.06 4.81
N GLU A 109 -15.98 1.26 4.28
CA GLU A 109 -17.22 1.17 5.06
C GLU A 109 -17.43 -0.28 5.54
N GLY A 110 -17.27 -1.25 4.64
CA GLY A 110 -17.43 -2.67 4.98
C GLY A 110 -16.43 -3.23 6.00
N PHE A 111 -15.17 -2.76 6.01
CA PHE A 111 -14.21 -3.22 7.01
C PHE A 111 -14.48 -2.60 8.39
N SER A 112 -14.83 -1.32 8.45
CA SER A 112 -15.11 -0.63 9.72
C SER A 112 -16.35 -1.21 10.39
N ASP A 113 -17.42 -1.43 9.62
CA ASP A 113 -18.66 -2.04 10.10
C ASP A 113 -18.43 -3.49 10.52
N PHE A 114 -17.67 -4.25 9.74
CA PHE A 114 -17.22 -5.59 10.12
C PHE A 114 -16.46 -5.56 11.45
N TRP A 115 -15.46 -4.68 11.58
CA TRP A 115 -14.64 -4.60 12.78
C TRP A 115 -15.45 -4.24 14.02
N LEU A 116 -16.40 -3.30 13.88
CA LEU A 116 -17.32 -2.89 14.93
C LEU A 116 -18.37 -3.96 15.26
N SER A 117 -18.73 -4.84 14.31
CA SER A 117 -19.64 -5.97 14.58
C SER A 117 -19.02 -7.10 15.42
N LEU A 118 -17.69 -7.16 15.53
CA LEU A 118 -16.99 -8.19 16.30
C LEU A 118 -17.05 -7.93 17.81
N THR A 119 -17.10 -9.01 18.61
CA THR A 119 -16.96 -8.92 20.07
C THR A 119 -15.54 -8.52 20.49
N PRO A 120 -15.33 -7.91 21.68
CA PRO A 120 -14.00 -7.50 22.15
C PRO A 120 -12.97 -8.63 22.14
N ALA A 121 -13.37 -9.84 22.54
CA ALA A 121 -12.51 -11.02 22.54
C ALA A 121 -12.07 -11.43 21.12
N ARG A 122 -12.98 -11.37 20.14
CA ARG A 122 -12.66 -11.66 18.73
C ARG A 122 -11.76 -10.60 18.11
N ARG A 123 -11.98 -9.32 18.44
CA ARG A 123 -11.08 -8.23 18.03
C ARG A 123 -9.68 -8.42 18.59
N ALA A 124 -9.55 -8.74 19.88
CA ALA A 124 -8.26 -9.01 20.50
C ALA A 124 -7.55 -10.21 19.83
N GLY A 125 -8.29 -11.29 19.55
CA GLY A 125 -7.75 -12.46 18.85
C GLY A 125 -7.25 -12.14 17.43
N LEU A 126 -8.04 -11.42 16.64
CA LEU A 126 -7.67 -11.05 15.26
C LEU A 126 -6.53 -10.02 15.24
N SER A 127 -6.52 -9.04 16.14
CA SER A 127 -5.39 -8.13 16.31
C SER A 127 -4.11 -8.88 16.69
N GLY A 128 -4.21 -9.82 17.64
CA GLY A 128 -3.09 -10.67 18.04
C GLY A 128 -2.55 -11.51 16.88
N LEU A 129 -3.42 -12.09 16.07
CA LEU A 129 -3.04 -12.82 14.87
C LEU A 129 -2.35 -11.92 13.85
N GLY A 130 -2.87 -10.71 13.63
CA GLY A 130 -2.26 -9.71 12.74
C GLY A 130 -0.85 -9.33 13.18
N ILE A 131 -0.66 -9.06 14.48
CA ILE A 131 0.66 -8.73 15.06
C ILE A 131 1.60 -9.93 14.94
N ALA A 132 1.15 -11.14 15.29
CA ALA A 132 1.97 -12.35 15.18
C ALA A 132 2.38 -12.62 13.73
N GLY A 133 1.46 -12.43 12.77
CA GLY A 133 1.75 -12.54 11.34
C GLY A 133 2.79 -11.53 10.88
N ALA A 134 2.70 -10.28 11.33
CA ALA A 134 3.69 -9.25 11.03
C ALA A 134 5.09 -9.60 11.58
N ILE A 135 5.16 -10.07 12.84
CA ILE A 135 6.41 -10.52 13.47
C ILE A 135 7.00 -11.71 12.73
N ALA A 136 6.17 -12.72 12.41
CA ALA A 136 6.60 -13.90 11.67
C ALA A 136 7.14 -13.53 10.28
N THR A 137 6.49 -12.59 9.61
CA THR A 137 6.93 -12.07 8.31
C THR A 137 8.30 -11.39 8.44
N ALA A 138 8.46 -10.49 9.42
CA ALA A 138 9.74 -9.82 9.66
C ALA A 138 10.87 -10.81 9.98
N ALA A 139 10.59 -11.80 10.83
CA ALA A 139 11.55 -12.86 11.15
C ALA A 139 11.91 -13.71 9.93
N GLY A 140 10.92 -14.04 9.09
CA GLY A 140 11.12 -14.75 7.83
C GLY A 140 12.02 -13.97 6.87
N ILE A 141 11.78 -12.67 6.71
CA ILE A 141 12.63 -11.78 5.90
C ILE A 141 14.06 -11.77 6.46
N ALA A 142 14.23 -11.58 7.77
CA ALA A 142 15.55 -11.57 8.40
C ALA A 142 16.31 -12.91 8.22
N ALA A 143 15.61 -14.03 8.31
CA ALA A 143 16.18 -15.35 8.07
C ALA A 143 16.60 -15.55 6.61
N ALA A 144 15.75 -15.13 5.66
CA ALA A 144 16.05 -15.17 4.23
C ALA A 144 17.28 -14.31 3.89
N GLU A 145 17.33 -13.08 4.40
CA GLU A 145 18.49 -12.20 4.25
C GLU A 145 19.74 -12.89 4.77
N ARG A 146 19.70 -13.41 6.00
CA ARG A 146 20.86 -14.09 6.61
C ARG A 146 21.34 -15.27 5.76
N GLY A 147 20.43 -16.01 5.13
CA GLY A 147 20.75 -17.07 4.18
C GLY A 147 21.50 -16.55 2.94
N ILE A 148 20.98 -15.48 2.32
CA ILE A 148 21.57 -14.83 1.14
C ILE A 148 22.98 -14.31 1.43
N TYR A 149 23.17 -13.72 2.60
CA TYR A 149 24.49 -13.26 3.07
C TYR A 149 25.47 -14.41 3.20
N ARG A 150 25.11 -15.47 3.93
CA ARG A 150 25.98 -16.64 4.12
C ARG A 150 26.32 -17.33 2.79
N PHE A 151 25.37 -17.37 1.86
CA PHE A 151 25.61 -17.90 0.53
C PHE A 151 26.65 -17.06 -0.23
N SER A 152 26.56 -15.74 -0.15
CA SER A 152 27.47 -14.82 -0.81
C SER A 152 28.86 -14.82 -0.15
N GLU A 153 28.95 -14.96 1.17
CA GLU A 153 30.22 -15.16 1.90
C GLU A 153 30.93 -16.43 1.43
N ARG A 154 30.23 -17.57 1.32
CA ARG A 154 30.81 -18.83 0.79
C ARG A 154 31.33 -18.67 -0.64
N ARG A 155 30.73 -17.79 -1.45
CA ARG A 155 31.22 -17.49 -2.81
C ARG A 155 32.45 -16.59 -2.76
N ALA A 156 32.49 -15.61 -1.87
CA ALA A 156 33.66 -14.76 -1.66
C ALA A 156 34.87 -15.57 -1.17
N GLU A 157 34.66 -16.53 -0.25
CA GLU A 157 35.69 -17.48 0.21
C GLU A 157 36.27 -18.33 -0.94
N ARG A 158 35.47 -18.59 -1.98
CA ARG A 158 35.90 -19.28 -3.21
C ARG A 158 36.56 -18.34 -4.23
N GLY A 159 36.86 -17.10 -3.85
CA GLY A 159 37.52 -16.10 -4.70
C GLY A 159 36.61 -15.35 -5.66
N VAL A 160 35.28 -15.44 -5.51
CA VAL A 160 34.36 -14.69 -6.38
C VAL A 160 34.40 -13.21 -6.02
N VAL A 161 34.99 -12.39 -6.89
CA VAL A 161 34.99 -10.92 -6.77
C VAL A 161 33.55 -10.39 -6.83
N ALA A 162 33.22 -9.48 -5.90
CA ALA A 162 31.92 -8.82 -5.76
C ALA A 162 30.72 -9.80 -5.65
N ALA A 163 30.87 -10.84 -4.83
CA ALA A 163 29.87 -11.90 -4.68
C ALA A 163 28.49 -11.37 -4.23
N HIS A 164 28.44 -10.38 -3.33
CA HIS A 164 27.18 -9.82 -2.84
C HIS A 164 26.51 -8.94 -3.89
N THR A 165 27.29 -8.13 -4.61
CA THR A 165 26.81 -7.29 -5.72
C THR A 165 26.20 -8.14 -6.82
N LYS A 166 26.88 -9.22 -7.21
CA LYS A 166 26.36 -10.17 -8.23
C LYS A 166 25.05 -10.81 -7.79
N THR A 167 24.95 -11.24 -6.53
CA THR A 167 23.70 -11.77 -5.96
C THR A 167 22.61 -10.70 -5.92
N GLY A 168 22.96 -9.46 -5.52
CA GLY A 168 22.05 -8.31 -5.49
C GLY A 168 21.48 -7.96 -6.85
N LEU A 169 22.29 -8.04 -7.93
CA LEU A 169 21.84 -7.81 -9.30
C LEU A 169 20.87 -8.89 -9.80
N VAL A 170 21.07 -10.15 -9.41
CA VAL A 170 20.14 -11.23 -9.76
C VAL A 170 18.80 -11.02 -9.06
N ILE A 171 18.83 -10.73 -7.76
CA ILE A 171 17.62 -10.48 -6.97
C ILE A 171 16.90 -9.23 -7.49
N SER A 172 17.61 -8.15 -7.81
CA SER A 172 16.98 -6.93 -8.34
C SER A 172 16.35 -7.15 -9.71
N GLY A 173 16.98 -7.93 -10.59
CA GLY A 173 16.42 -8.32 -11.88
C GLY A 173 15.10 -9.08 -11.70
N LEU A 174 15.09 -10.07 -10.81
CA LEU A 174 13.88 -10.83 -10.46
C LEU A 174 12.77 -9.94 -9.89
N THR A 175 13.10 -9.06 -8.94
CA THR A 175 12.14 -8.11 -8.35
C THR A 175 11.54 -7.18 -9.40
N THR A 176 12.36 -6.66 -10.32
CA THR A 176 11.92 -5.78 -11.41
C THR A 176 10.95 -6.52 -12.34
N LEU A 177 11.31 -7.74 -12.73
CA LEU A 177 10.46 -8.58 -13.60
C LEU A 177 9.11 -8.89 -12.95
N LEU A 178 9.10 -9.23 -11.66
CA LEU A 178 7.87 -9.48 -10.91
C LEU A 178 7.00 -8.22 -10.81
N ALA A 179 7.61 -7.06 -10.57
CA ALA A 179 6.88 -5.78 -10.48
C ALA A 179 6.32 -5.29 -11.84
N LEU A 180 6.81 -5.83 -12.96
CA LEU A 180 6.24 -5.57 -14.28
C LEU A 180 4.95 -6.35 -14.55
N ILE A 181 4.66 -7.43 -13.80
CA ILE A 181 3.48 -8.25 -14.01
C ILE A 181 2.23 -7.41 -13.71
N PRO A 182 1.31 -7.24 -14.68
CA PRO A 182 0.09 -6.48 -14.44
C PRO A 182 -0.79 -7.19 -13.41
N PRO A 183 -1.45 -6.46 -12.49
CA PRO A 183 -2.42 -7.06 -11.59
C PRO A 183 -3.56 -7.68 -12.42
N PRO A 184 -4.15 -8.78 -11.93
CA PRO A 184 -5.27 -9.41 -12.61
C PRO A 184 -6.37 -8.37 -12.84
N LYS A 185 -7.02 -8.43 -14.02
CA LYS A 185 -8.22 -7.63 -14.25
C LYS A 185 -9.31 -8.18 -13.34
N ASP A 186 -9.89 -7.33 -12.52
CA ASP A 186 -11.10 -7.66 -11.76
C ASP A 186 -12.15 -8.18 -12.75
N LYS A 187 -12.77 -9.32 -12.41
CA LYS A 187 -13.87 -9.92 -13.17
C LYS A 187 -15.18 -9.29 -12.77
#